data_AF-D7NCT6-F1
#
_entry.id   AF-D7NCT6-F1
#
_cell.length_a   1.000
_cell.length_b   1.000
_cell.length_c   1.000
_cell.angle_alpha   90.00
_cell.angle_beta   90.00
_cell.angle_gamma   90.00
#
_symmetry.space_group_name_H-M   'P 1'
#
loop_
_entity.id
_entity.type
_entity.pdbx_description
1 polymer ?
#
loop_
_entity_poly.entity_id
_entity_poly.type
_entity_poly.pdbx_seq_one_letter_code
_entity_poly.pdbx_strand_id
1 'polypeptide(L)'
;MLPLLFLAACSSNDDAFDKSPSQRSSESIAALKEELVNAPHGWRVIYFPKTDSLLFSNPSELIPHNGFRGRYGYGGDCFTMKFNADNTVEMRADFNAGTVAAAKKSEYLVGRNSYTQLSFITYTYLHQLVNDRFAGSSDFLYMGKNEDSELVFRTASYLQPAREYIVFTKLKSKDDTLVIARKAYENRAFFERMVNPQLLIHRGGRTYFRSDLYIKRNVETNQALLKEIAEKKYYLFLFTKKKNPIPDYPAKEITGLGSGYTGTEYGITFRSGLRYDSKTIFYDFERVGNRFEAELVSVYDPLLRRSRLVSKHLHPEGEFTGIRAEIYDAPIE
;
A
#
# COMPACT_ATOMS: atom_id res chain seq x y z
N MET A 1 -18.42 -27.16 68.29
CA MET A 1 -18.31 -25.71 68.09
C MET A 1 -17.76 -25.51 66.67
N LEU A 2 -18.63 -25.21 65.71
CA LEU A 2 -18.28 -25.02 64.30
C LEU A 2 -17.95 -23.53 64.12
N PRO A 3 -16.76 -23.14 63.63
CA PRO A 3 -16.52 -21.75 63.29
C PRO A 3 -17.12 -21.47 61.91
N LEU A 4 -18.13 -20.60 61.88
CA LEU A 4 -18.67 -19.97 60.67
C LEU A 4 -17.62 -18.99 60.13
N LEU A 5 -17.01 -19.32 58.99
CA LEU A 5 -16.26 -18.36 58.18
C LEU A 5 -17.26 -17.53 57.38
N PHE A 6 -17.41 -16.26 57.75
CA PHE A 6 -18.09 -15.26 56.92
C PHE A 6 -17.18 -14.93 55.71
N LEU A 7 -17.57 -15.40 54.53
CA LEU A 7 -17.05 -14.87 53.27
C LEU A 7 -17.76 -13.55 52.98
N ALA A 8 -17.09 -12.44 53.26
CA ALA A 8 -17.48 -11.14 52.73
C ALA A 8 -17.17 -11.11 51.23
N ALA A 9 -18.20 -11.19 50.39
CA ALA A 9 -18.07 -10.97 48.96
C ALA A 9 -17.82 -9.47 48.71
N CYS A 10 -16.65 -9.14 48.17
CA CYS A 10 -16.37 -7.81 47.62
C CYS A 10 -17.22 -7.62 46.36
N SER A 11 -18.30 -6.85 46.44
CA SER A 11 -18.96 -6.29 45.27
C SER A 11 -18.37 -4.92 44.97
N SER A 12 -17.20 -4.87 44.31
CA SER A 12 -16.79 -3.63 43.64
C SER A 12 -17.56 -3.54 42.33
N ASN A 13 -18.57 -2.66 42.33
CA ASN A 13 -19.32 -2.24 41.15
C ASN A 13 -18.50 -1.18 40.40
N ASP A 14 -17.26 -1.53 40.04
CA ASP A 14 -16.39 -0.69 39.21
C ASP A 14 -16.61 -1.11 37.75
N ASP A 15 -17.74 -0.71 37.18
CA ASP A 15 -17.93 -0.81 35.74
C ASP A 15 -16.86 0.05 35.07
N ALA A 16 -15.84 -0.59 34.50
CA ALA A 16 -14.72 0.07 33.83
C ALA A 16 -15.14 0.92 32.61
N PHE A 17 -16.44 0.93 32.26
CA PHE A 17 -17.00 1.67 31.13
C PHE A 17 -18.41 2.19 31.44
N ASP A 18 -18.63 3.48 31.18
CA ASP A 18 -19.92 4.16 31.41
C ASP A 18 -21.06 3.73 30.46
N LYS A 19 -20.73 3.00 29.38
CA LYS A 19 -21.69 2.58 28.33
C LYS A 19 -21.71 1.07 28.19
N SER A 20 -22.86 0.49 27.84
CA SER A 20 -22.95 -0.95 27.59
C SER A 20 -22.18 -1.36 26.32
N PRO A 21 -21.73 -2.63 26.21
CA PRO A 21 -21.09 -3.13 24.99
C PRO A 21 -21.91 -2.90 23.71
N SER A 22 -23.23 -3.05 23.78
CA SER A 22 -24.15 -2.83 22.66
C SER A 22 -24.22 -1.36 22.23
N GLN A 23 -24.22 -0.43 23.20
CA GLN A 23 -24.17 1.01 22.91
C GLN A 23 -22.87 1.40 22.22
N ARG A 24 -21.72 0.96 22.75
CA ARG A 24 -20.39 1.23 22.15
C ARG A 24 -20.27 0.66 20.74
N SER A 25 -20.82 -0.54 20.52
CA SER A 25 -20.85 -1.17 19.19
C SER A 25 -21.66 -0.34 18.19
N SER A 26 -22.86 0.09 18.60
CA SER A 26 -23.76 0.89 17.76
C SER A 26 -23.14 2.26 17.41
N GLU A 27 -22.49 2.91 18.39
CA GLU A 27 -21.78 4.17 18.19
C GLU A 27 -20.61 4.01 17.21
N SER A 28 -19.83 2.93 17.31
CA SER A 28 -18.70 2.70 16.39
C SER A 28 -19.17 2.44 14.95
N ILE A 29 -20.28 1.72 14.77
CA ILE A 29 -20.91 1.53 13.45
C ILE A 29 -21.36 2.87 12.88
N ALA A 30 -22.09 3.65 13.68
CA ALA A 30 -22.62 4.95 13.26
C ALA A 30 -21.48 5.91 12.89
N ALA A 31 -20.43 6.00 13.71
CA ALA A 31 -19.28 6.88 13.48
C ALA A 31 -18.53 6.53 12.19
N LEU A 32 -18.29 5.24 11.92
CA LEU A 32 -17.63 4.83 10.67
C LEU A 32 -18.52 5.13 9.46
N LYS A 33 -19.83 4.85 9.54
CA LYS A 33 -20.77 5.16 8.46
C LYS A 33 -20.82 6.65 8.16
N GLU A 34 -20.90 7.47 9.21
CA GLU A 34 -20.88 8.93 9.10
C GLU A 34 -19.58 9.42 8.46
N GLU A 35 -18.42 8.93 8.92
CA GLU A 35 -17.13 9.30 8.35
C GLU A 35 -17.06 8.99 6.85
N LEU A 36 -17.46 7.78 6.44
CA LEU A 36 -17.46 7.35 5.04
C LEU A 36 -18.33 8.26 4.14
N VAL A 37 -19.49 8.70 4.63
CA VAL A 37 -20.44 9.53 3.88
C VAL A 37 -20.03 11.01 3.93
N ASN A 38 -19.41 11.48 5.02
CA ASN A 38 -18.91 12.86 5.19
C ASN A 38 -17.58 13.12 4.45
N ALA A 39 -17.38 12.46 3.32
CA ALA A 39 -16.32 12.72 2.35
C ALA A 39 -16.98 13.23 1.06
N PRO A 40 -17.23 14.54 0.92
CA PRO A 40 -18.03 15.09 -0.18
C PRO A 40 -17.46 14.81 -1.57
N HIS A 41 -16.14 14.64 -1.66
CA HIS A 41 -15.41 14.32 -2.88
C HIS A 41 -15.09 12.82 -3.03
N GLY A 42 -15.53 12.00 -2.07
CA GLY A 42 -15.23 10.58 -1.99
C GLY A 42 -13.83 10.30 -1.44
N TRP A 43 -13.38 9.08 -1.71
CA TRP A 43 -12.16 8.50 -1.18
C TRP A 43 -11.30 7.97 -2.30
N ARG A 44 -9.99 8.18 -2.20
CA ARG A 44 -9.01 7.32 -2.85
C ARG A 44 -8.79 6.12 -1.94
N VAL A 45 -8.93 4.92 -2.50
CA VAL A 45 -8.77 3.68 -1.77
C VAL A 45 -7.68 2.86 -2.40
N ILE A 46 -6.68 2.51 -1.61
CA ILE A 46 -5.57 1.67 -2.03
C ILE A 46 -5.72 0.33 -1.34
N TYR A 47 -5.79 -0.74 -2.12
CA TYR A 47 -5.94 -2.09 -1.59
C TYR A 47 -4.81 -3.00 -2.05
N PHE A 48 -4.24 -3.72 -1.09
CA PHE A 48 -3.13 -4.65 -1.27
C PHE A 48 -3.54 -6.04 -0.70
N PRO A 49 -4.11 -6.93 -1.52
CA PRO A 49 -4.79 -8.16 -1.06
C PRO A 49 -3.88 -9.34 -0.69
N LYS A 50 -2.56 -9.27 -0.91
CA LYS A 50 -1.61 -10.35 -0.56
C LYS A 50 -0.19 -9.83 -0.36
N THR A 51 -0.06 -8.68 0.29
CA THR A 51 1.25 -8.03 0.42
C THR A 51 2.15 -8.72 1.40
N ASP A 52 3.40 -8.92 0.97
CA ASP A 52 4.53 -9.22 1.84
C ASP A 52 5.47 -8.00 1.83
N SER A 53 5.50 -7.28 2.94
CA SER A 53 6.30 -6.05 3.10
C SER A 53 7.77 -6.29 3.41
N LEU A 54 8.15 -7.55 3.70
CA LEU A 54 9.54 -7.90 4.05
C LEU A 54 10.27 -8.56 2.88
N LEU A 55 9.54 -9.05 1.89
CA LEU A 55 10.10 -9.63 0.67
C LEU A 55 10.99 -8.61 -0.07
N PHE A 56 12.25 -8.98 -0.32
CA PHE A 56 13.27 -8.14 -0.97
C PHE A 56 13.45 -6.74 -0.36
N SER A 57 13.28 -6.63 0.98
CA SER A 57 13.34 -5.36 1.71
C SER A 57 14.70 -5.05 2.35
N ASN A 58 15.71 -5.90 2.16
CA ASN A 58 17.05 -5.73 2.69
C ASN A 58 18.07 -5.57 1.56
N PRO A 59 18.67 -4.39 1.35
CA PRO A 59 19.61 -4.16 0.25
C PRO A 59 20.93 -4.91 0.42
N SER A 60 21.20 -5.50 1.58
CA SER A 60 22.40 -6.31 1.82
C SER A 60 22.17 -7.81 1.62
N GLU A 61 20.91 -8.23 1.50
CA GLU A 61 20.55 -9.64 1.34
C GLU A 61 20.93 -10.14 -0.06
N LEU A 62 21.68 -11.24 -0.10
CA LEU A 62 22.08 -11.87 -1.35
C LEU A 62 20.88 -12.54 -2.01
N ILE A 63 20.62 -12.18 -3.26
CA ILE A 63 19.59 -12.77 -4.11
C ILE A 63 20.27 -13.74 -5.08
N PRO A 64 19.93 -15.04 -5.06
CA PRO A 64 20.43 -15.97 -6.06
C PRO A 64 19.95 -15.57 -7.47
N HIS A 65 20.75 -15.80 -8.51
CA HIS A 65 20.43 -15.40 -9.91
C HIS A 65 19.06 -15.86 -10.40
N ASN A 66 18.66 -17.07 -10.04
CA ASN A 66 17.34 -17.63 -10.36
C ASN A 66 16.38 -17.56 -9.17
N GLY A 67 16.83 -17.03 -8.04
CA GLY A 67 16.13 -17.06 -6.77
C GLY A 67 14.94 -16.12 -6.67
N PHE A 68 14.83 -15.13 -7.57
CA PHE A 68 13.70 -14.20 -7.59
C PHE A 68 12.56 -14.63 -8.53
N ARG A 69 12.81 -15.50 -9.52
CA ARG A 69 11.78 -15.97 -10.46
C ARG A 69 10.75 -16.83 -9.70
N GLY A 70 9.46 -16.54 -9.88
CA GLY A 70 8.38 -17.22 -9.16
C GLY A 70 8.23 -16.81 -7.71
N ARG A 71 9.06 -15.87 -7.21
CA ARG A 71 9.05 -15.40 -5.81
C ARG A 71 8.59 -13.95 -5.67
N TYR A 72 7.99 -13.36 -6.69
CA TYR A 72 7.46 -12.00 -6.58
C TYR A 72 6.26 -11.97 -5.63
N GLY A 73 6.22 -10.93 -4.80
CA GLY A 73 5.06 -10.58 -3.98
C GLY A 73 3.95 -9.95 -4.81
N TYR A 74 2.90 -9.47 -4.16
CA TYR A 74 1.75 -8.85 -4.81
C TYR A 74 1.69 -7.36 -4.46
N GLY A 75 1.52 -6.56 -5.52
CA GLY A 75 1.17 -5.15 -5.47
C GLY A 75 -0.30 -4.91 -5.19
N GLY A 76 -0.74 -3.70 -5.51
CA GLY A 76 -2.06 -3.23 -5.13
C GLY A 76 -2.80 -2.56 -6.28
N ASP A 77 -3.99 -2.13 -5.94
CA ASP A 77 -4.94 -1.52 -6.86
C ASP A 77 -5.49 -0.23 -6.26
N CYS A 78 -5.71 0.75 -7.13
CA CYS A 78 -6.26 2.04 -6.76
C CYS A 78 -7.73 2.10 -7.19
N PHE A 79 -8.58 2.46 -6.24
CA PHE A 79 -9.99 2.70 -6.45
C PHE A 79 -10.34 4.12 -6.06
N THR A 80 -11.42 4.63 -6.65
CA THR A 80 -12.12 5.79 -6.09
C THR A 80 -13.49 5.35 -5.66
N MET A 81 -13.89 5.71 -4.43
CA MET A 81 -15.15 5.30 -3.84
C MET A 81 -15.92 6.51 -3.32
N LYS A 82 -17.21 6.59 -3.65
CA LYS A 82 -18.13 7.58 -3.10
C LYS A 82 -19.28 6.87 -2.40
N PHE A 83 -19.35 7.00 -1.08
CA PHE A 83 -20.38 6.39 -0.24
C PHE A 83 -21.57 7.33 -0.10
N ASN A 84 -22.77 6.75 -0.17
CA ASN A 84 -24.03 7.45 -0.04
C ASN A 84 -24.77 6.98 1.22
N ALA A 85 -25.59 7.86 1.81
CA ALA A 85 -26.34 7.56 3.03
C ALA A 85 -27.33 6.38 2.88
N ASP A 86 -27.74 6.07 1.64
CA ASP A 86 -28.64 4.97 1.26
C ASP A 86 -27.95 3.59 1.21
N ASN A 87 -26.75 3.46 1.80
CA ASN A 87 -25.93 2.24 1.78
C ASN A 87 -25.42 1.85 0.39
N THR A 88 -25.35 2.80 -0.55
CA THR A 88 -24.75 2.56 -1.86
C THR A 88 -23.38 3.21 -1.98
N VAL A 89 -22.53 2.61 -2.81
CA VAL A 89 -21.18 3.10 -3.13
C VAL A 89 -20.95 3.05 -4.62
N GLU A 90 -20.44 4.15 -5.17
CA GLU A 90 -19.96 4.19 -6.54
C GLU A 90 -18.45 4.00 -6.57
N MET A 91 -17.99 3.04 -7.37
CA MET A 91 -16.58 2.66 -7.44
C MET A 91 -16.04 2.75 -8.87
N ARG A 92 -14.82 3.28 -9.00
CA ARG A 92 -13.97 3.12 -10.20
C ARG A 92 -12.69 2.42 -9.79
N ALA A 93 -12.05 1.72 -10.74
CA ALA A 93 -10.81 0.99 -10.49
C ALA A 93 -9.78 1.30 -11.58
N ASP A 94 -8.50 1.32 -11.21
CA ASP A 94 -7.39 1.60 -12.12
C ASP A 94 -6.98 0.40 -12.99
N PHE A 95 -7.76 -0.68 -13.07
CA PHE A 95 -7.38 -1.91 -13.78
C PHE A 95 -7.13 -1.68 -15.28
N ASN A 96 -8.05 -0.96 -15.93
CA ASN A 96 -7.97 -0.62 -17.35
C ASN A 96 -8.83 0.62 -17.66
N ALA A 97 -8.72 1.14 -18.89
CA ALA A 97 -9.48 2.31 -19.32
C ALA A 97 -11.00 2.16 -19.15
N GLY A 98 -11.55 0.94 -19.28
CA GLY A 98 -12.97 0.66 -19.10
C GLY A 98 -13.43 0.80 -17.63
N THR A 99 -12.68 0.23 -16.69
CA THR A 99 -13.00 0.32 -15.24
C THR A 99 -12.72 1.71 -14.66
N VAL A 100 -11.86 2.49 -15.32
CA VAL A 100 -11.68 3.91 -15.03
C VAL A 100 -12.90 4.70 -15.51
N ALA A 101 -13.36 4.48 -16.74
CA ALA A 101 -14.42 5.27 -17.37
C ALA A 101 -15.85 4.94 -16.87
N ALA A 102 -16.13 3.69 -16.51
CA ALA A 102 -17.44 3.28 -15.99
C ALA A 102 -17.43 3.17 -14.46
N ALA A 103 -18.23 3.99 -13.77
CA ALA A 103 -18.46 3.79 -12.34
C ALA A 103 -19.40 2.60 -12.15
N LYS A 104 -19.09 1.74 -11.17
CA LYS A 104 -19.95 0.63 -10.79
C LYS A 104 -20.60 0.94 -9.45
N LYS A 105 -21.93 1.01 -9.44
CA LYS A 105 -22.72 1.12 -8.21
C LYS A 105 -22.79 -0.25 -7.54
N SER A 106 -22.61 -0.26 -6.22
CA SER A 106 -22.71 -1.42 -5.34
C SER A 106 -23.35 -1.00 -4.02
N GLU A 107 -23.76 -1.97 -3.21
CA GLU A 107 -24.23 -1.78 -1.84
C GLU A 107 -23.11 -2.14 -0.84
N TYR A 108 -23.07 -1.39 0.25
CA TYR A 108 -22.14 -1.62 1.35
C TYR A 108 -22.88 -1.72 2.68
N LEU A 109 -22.29 -2.44 3.63
CA LEU A 109 -22.78 -2.56 4.98
C LEU A 109 -21.67 -2.20 5.96
N VAL A 110 -22.00 -1.36 6.95
CA VAL A 110 -21.16 -1.20 8.14
C VAL A 110 -21.84 -1.95 9.29
N GLY A 111 -21.18 -2.99 9.79
CA GLY A 111 -21.70 -3.86 10.83
C GLY A 111 -20.70 -4.11 11.94
N ARG A 112 -21.04 -5.03 12.84
CA ARG A 112 -20.16 -5.50 13.91
C ARG A 112 -19.88 -6.98 13.72
N ASN A 113 -18.61 -7.33 13.76
CA ASN A 113 -18.11 -8.70 13.94
C ASN A 113 -17.18 -8.68 15.17
N SER A 114 -15.98 -9.24 15.12
CA SER A 114 -14.95 -9.01 16.15
C SER A 114 -14.55 -7.52 16.26
N TYR A 115 -14.62 -6.80 15.14
CA TYR A 115 -14.40 -5.35 15.02
C TYR A 115 -15.56 -4.71 14.24
N THR A 116 -15.60 -3.38 14.19
CA THR A 116 -16.45 -2.67 13.25
C THR A 116 -15.99 -3.02 11.84
N GLN A 117 -16.90 -3.49 11.00
CA GLN A 117 -16.59 -4.10 9.71
C GLN A 117 -17.30 -3.34 8.59
N LEU A 118 -16.56 -3.04 7.51
CA LEU A 118 -17.10 -2.58 6.24
C LEU A 118 -17.14 -3.78 5.28
N SER A 119 -18.30 -4.04 4.70
CA SER A 119 -18.54 -5.13 3.75
C SER A 119 -19.13 -4.59 2.45
N PHE A 120 -18.64 -5.05 1.31
CA PHE A 120 -19.28 -4.82 0.01
C PHE A 120 -20.18 -6.01 -0.31
N ILE A 121 -21.50 -5.83 -0.23
CA ILE A 121 -22.46 -6.95 -0.26
C ILE A 121 -22.98 -7.27 -1.66
N THR A 122 -22.82 -6.36 -2.62
CA THR A 122 -23.07 -6.64 -4.05
C THR A 122 -21.81 -6.49 -4.89
N TYR A 123 -21.79 -7.12 -6.06
CA TYR A 123 -20.62 -7.13 -6.93
C TYR A 123 -20.11 -5.72 -7.29
N THR A 124 -18.81 -5.51 -7.14
CA THR A 124 -18.07 -4.29 -7.53
C THR A 124 -16.71 -4.66 -8.14
N TYR A 125 -15.93 -3.70 -8.63
CA TYR A 125 -14.59 -3.97 -9.20
C TYR A 125 -13.64 -4.64 -8.20
N LEU A 126 -13.74 -4.31 -6.91
CA LEU A 126 -12.97 -4.96 -5.85
C LEU A 126 -13.20 -6.49 -5.79
N HIS A 127 -14.38 -6.99 -6.17
CA HIS A 127 -14.65 -8.44 -6.22
C HIS A 127 -13.84 -9.17 -7.30
N GLN A 128 -13.26 -8.47 -8.28
CA GLN A 128 -12.34 -9.09 -9.25
C GLN A 128 -11.03 -9.56 -8.60
N LEU A 129 -10.72 -9.06 -7.40
CA LEU A 129 -9.57 -9.48 -6.60
C LEU A 129 -9.91 -10.64 -5.65
N VAL A 130 -11.20 -10.95 -5.46
CA VAL A 130 -11.66 -12.01 -4.54
C VAL A 130 -11.63 -13.35 -5.27
N ASN A 131 -10.46 -13.98 -5.28
CA ASN A 131 -10.19 -15.30 -5.86
C ASN A 131 -8.87 -15.86 -5.32
N ASP A 132 -8.60 -17.15 -5.57
CA ASP A 132 -7.39 -17.85 -5.10
C ASP A 132 -6.08 -17.19 -5.53
N ARG A 133 -6.10 -16.49 -6.67
CA ARG A 133 -4.90 -15.87 -7.24
C ARG A 133 -4.46 -14.64 -6.47
N PHE A 134 -5.39 -13.73 -6.19
CA PHE A 134 -5.11 -12.46 -5.51
C PHE A 134 -5.42 -12.48 -4.02
N ALA A 135 -6.20 -13.45 -3.56
CA ALA A 135 -6.65 -13.61 -2.17
C ALA A 135 -7.35 -12.37 -1.60
N GLY A 136 -8.01 -11.58 -2.45
CA GLY A 136 -8.76 -10.41 -2.01
C GLY A 136 -9.95 -10.75 -1.12
N SER A 137 -10.37 -9.76 -0.32
CA SER A 137 -11.53 -9.82 0.56
C SER A 137 -12.55 -8.76 0.13
N SER A 138 -13.84 -8.99 0.40
CA SER A 138 -14.91 -7.98 0.35
C SER A 138 -15.27 -7.44 1.73
N ASP A 139 -14.69 -8.01 2.79
CA ASP A 139 -14.91 -7.68 4.20
C ASP A 139 -13.65 -7.09 4.83
N PHE A 140 -13.80 -5.95 5.49
CA PHE A 140 -12.69 -5.17 6.02
C PHE A 140 -12.96 -4.72 7.45
N LEU A 141 -12.07 -5.10 8.37
CA LEU A 141 -12.13 -4.75 9.78
C LEU A 141 -11.47 -3.39 10.00
N TYR A 142 -12.23 -2.41 10.49
CA TYR A 142 -11.76 -1.06 10.74
C TYR A 142 -10.80 -1.02 11.93
N MET A 143 -9.61 -0.46 11.71
CA MET A 143 -8.51 -0.37 12.68
C MET A 143 -8.32 1.02 13.27
N GLY A 144 -9.04 2.02 12.76
CA GLY A 144 -8.88 3.42 13.17
C GLY A 144 -8.29 4.29 12.06
N LYS A 145 -7.78 5.46 12.48
CA LYS A 145 -7.05 6.39 11.62
C LYS A 145 -5.56 6.30 11.87
N ASN A 146 -4.75 6.39 10.81
CA ASN A 146 -3.30 6.51 10.94
C ASN A 146 -2.86 7.95 11.25
N GLU A 147 -1.55 8.17 11.32
CA GLU A 147 -0.90 9.46 11.55
C GLU A 147 -1.32 10.54 10.54
N ASP A 148 -1.72 10.12 9.34
CA ASP A 148 -2.14 10.97 8.22
C ASP A 148 -3.68 11.14 8.14
N SER A 149 -4.39 10.72 9.20
CA SER A 149 -5.86 10.73 9.29
C SER A 149 -6.57 9.88 8.22
N GLU A 150 -5.88 8.94 7.60
CA GLU A 150 -6.43 7.98 6.65
C GLU A 150 -7.13 6.83 7.40
N LEU A 151 -8.26 6.35 6.89
CA LEU A 151 -8.91 5.18 7.49
C LEU A 151 -8.12 3.92 7.11
N VAL A 152 -7.76 3.13 8.11
CA VAL A 152 -7.03 1.88 7.92
C VAL A 152 -7.95 0.71 8.24
N PHE A 153 -7.96 -0.28 7.36
CA PHE A 153 -8.64 -1.55 7.61
C PHE A 153 -7.72 -2.72 7.28
N ARG A 154 -8.05 -3.88 7.85
CA ARG A 154 -7.40 -5.16 7.58
C ARG A 154 -8.43 -6.23 7.18
N THR A 155 -7.96 -7.31 6.59
CA THR A 155 -8.77 -8.52 6.39
C THR A 155 -8.75 -9.39 7.66
N ALA A 156 -9.69 -10.32 7.79
CA ALA A 156 -9.70 -11.29 8.89
C ALA A 156 -8.70 -12.45 8.68
N SER A 157 -8.16 -12.59 7.47
CA SER A 157 -7.36 -13.73 7.03
C SER A 157 -5.96 -13.78 7.67
N TYR A 158 -5.38 -12.64 8.03
CA TYR A 158 -4.03 -12.56 8.58
C TYR A 158 -4.00 -11.78 9.90
N LEU A 159 -3.52 -12.44 10.94
CA LEU A 159 -3.28 -11.84 12.25
C LEU A 159 -1.94 -11.09 12.32
N GLN A 160 -1.01 -11.37 11.41
CA GLN A 160 0.33 -10.82 11.43
C GLN A 160 0.34 -9.34 10.95
N PRO A 161 1.04 -8.44 11.66
CA PRO A 161 1.26 -7.09 11.18
C PRO A 161 2.01 -7.11 9.84
N ALA A 162 1.75 -6.11 9.00
CA ALA A 162 2.41 -5.90 7.72
C ALA A 162 2.06 -6.89 6.58
N ARG A 163 0.89 -7.55 6.69
CA ARG A 163 0.20 -8.26 5.62
C ARG A 163 -1.20 -7.68 5.44
N GLU A 164 -1.57 -7.46 4.18
CA GLU A 164 -2.87 -6.98 3.69
C GLU A 164 -3.43 -5.72 4.35
N TYR A 165 -3.52 -4.64 3.60
CA TYR A 165 -4.15 -3.42 4.08
C TYR A 165 -4.98 -2.78 2.99
N ILE A 166 -6.07 -2.17 3.43
CA ILE A 166 -6.86 -1.25 2.62
C ILE A 166 -6.86 0.09 3.35
N VAL A 167 -6.50 1.15 2.63
CA VAL A 167 -6.36 2.48 3.19
C VAL A 167 -7.22 3.45 2.40
N PHE A 168 -8.00 4.25 3.10
CA PHE A 168 -8.88 5.25 2.51
C PHE A 168 -8.32 6.63 2.84
N THR A 169 -7.91 7.33 1.79
CA THR A 169 -7.48 8.72 1.87
C THR A 169 -8.63 9.60 1.40
N LYS A 170 -9.07 10.53 2.26
CA LYS A 170 -10.16 11.46 1.93
C LYS A 170 -9.71 12.38 0.79
N LEU A 171 -10.52 12.49 -0.26
CA LEU A 171 -10.23 13.39 -1.38
C LEU A 171 -10.46 14.84 -0.96
N LYS A 172 -9.43 15.68 -1.10
CA LYS A 172 -9.43 17.07 -0.63
C LYS A 172 -9.98 18.06 -1.67
N SER A 173 -9.79 17.78 -2.95
CA SER A 173 -10.24 18.65 -4.04
C SER A 173 -11.55 18.17 -4.65
N LYS A 174 -12.25 19.08 -5.32
CA LYS A 174 -13.40 18.77 -6.19
C LYS A 174 -13.02 18.02 -7.46
N ASP A 175 -11.75 17.61 -7.63
CA ASP A 175 -11.38 16.79 -8.78
C ASP A 175 -12.26 15.55 -8.79
N ASP A 176 -12.86 15.26 -9.94
CA ASP A 176 -13.75 14.13 -10.06
C ASP A 176 -12.97 12.84 -9.75
N THR A 177 -13.60 11.93 -9.01
CA THR A 177 -13.21 10.52 -8.87
C THR A 177 -12.71 9.90 -10.19
N LEU A 178 -13.31 10.27 -11.33
CA LEU A 178 -12.83 9.87 -12.66
C LEU A 178 -11.40 10.35 -12.96
N VAL A 179 -11.07 11.61 -12.65
CA VAL A 179 -9.74 12.19 -12.91
C VAL A 179 -8.68 11.49 -12.05
N ILE A 180 -8.99 11.24 -10.78
CA ILE A 180 -8.10 10.52 -9.86
C ILE A 180 -7.85 9.09 -10.34
N ALA A 181 -8.91 8.34 -10.66
CA ALA A 181 -8.79 6.98 -11.19
C ALA A 181 -8.00 6.94 -12.51
N ARG A 182 -8.22 7.92 -13.39
CA ARG A 182 -7.49 8.06 -14.65
C ARG A 182 -6.01 8.32 -14.43
N LYS A 183 -5.64 9.28 -13.58
CA LYS A 183 -4.24 9.59 -13.27
C LYS A 183 -3.53 8.39 -12.64
N ALA A 184 -4.18 7.68 -11.72
CA ALA A 184 -3.65 6.45 -11.14
C ALA A 184 -3.36 5.39 -12.22
N TYR A 185 -4.32 5.14 -13.12
CA TYR A 185 -4.14 4.23 -14.24
C TYR A 185 -3.00 4.67 -15.17
N GLU A 186 -2.95 5.95 -15.55
CA GLU A 186 -1.94 6.49 -16.47
C GLU A 186 -0.52 6.39 -15.88
N ASN A 187 -0.36 6.69 -14.59
CA ASN A 187 0.92 6.60 -13.91
C ASN A 187 1.39 5.16 -13.72
N ARG A 188 0.48 4.24 -13.33
CA ARG A 188 0.77 2.80 -13.29
C ARG A 188 1.18 2.29 -14.67
N ALA A 189 0.38 2.56 -15.69
CA ALA A 189 0.65 2.13 -17.06
C ALA A 189 1.96 2.73 -17.61
N PHE A 190 2.31 3.95 -17.21
CA PHE A 190 3.60 4.55 -17.57
C PHE A 190 4.78 3.78 -16.96
N PHE A 191 4.73 3.47 -15.66
CA PHE A 191 5.76 2.64 -15.01
C PHE A 191 5.85 1.23 -15.61
N GLU A 192 4.71 0.60 -15.88
CA GLU A 192 4.65 -0.73 -16.49
C GLU A 192 5.25 -0.77 -17.90
N ARG A 193 5.20 0.34 -18.65
CA ARG A 193 5.82 0.46 -19.98
C ARG A 193 7.31 0.74 -19.96
N MET A 194 7.89 1.16 -18.84
CA MET A 194 9.34 1.38 -18.75
C MET A 194 10.07 0.09 -19.11
N VAL A 195 11.02 0.16 -20.03
CA VAL A 195 11.68 -1.05 -20.53
C VAL A 195 12.73 -1.51 -19.53
N ASN A 196 13.56 -0.61 -19.02
CA ASN A 196 14.63 -0.86 -18.08
C ASN A 196 14.56 0.12 -16.88
N PRO A 197 13.51 0.03 -16.04
CA PRO A 197 13.39 0.91 -14.89
C PRO A 197 14.48 0.62 -13.85
N GLN A 198 15.24 1.66 -13.49
CA GLN A 198 16.32 1.63 -12.51
C GLN A 198 16.01 2.58 -11.35
N LEU A 199 16.45 2.20 -10.15
CA LEU A 199 16.32 2.95 -8.91
C LEU A 199 17.67 3.54 -8.50
N LEU A 200 17.68 4.83 -8.22
CA LEU A 200 18.81 5.55 -7.63
C LEU A 200 18.38 6.17 -6.30
N ILE A 201 19.05 5.81 -5.20
CA ILE A 201 18.88 6.44 -3.88
C ILE A 201 20.15 7.23 -3.57
N HIS A 202 20.00 8.52 -3.26
CA HIS A 202 21.12 9.44 -3.05
C HIS A 202 20.82 10.54 -2.03
N ARG A 203 21.88 11.21 -1.57
CA ARG A 203 21.82 12.45 -0.80
C ARG A 203 22.97 13.35 -1.21
N GLY A 204 22.66 14.46 -1.87
CA GLY A 204 23.67 15.29 -2.52
C GLY A 204 24.51 14.47 -3.50
N GLY A 205 25.84 14.55 -3.42
CA GLY A 205 26.74 13.76 -4.28
C GLY A 205 26.87 12.28 -3.90
N ARG A 206 26.33 11.83 -2.77
CA ARG A 206 26.51 10.45 -2.28
C ARG A 206 25.40 9.54 -2.78
N THR A 207 25.78 8.47 -3.48
CA THR A 207 24.87 7.36 -3.85
C THR A 207 24.84 6.32 -2.73
N TYR A 208 23.64 5.93 -2.30
CA TYR A 208 23.42 4.86 -1.31
C TYR A 208 23.02 3.54 -1.97
N PHE A 209 22.24 3.61 -3.04
CA PHE A 209 21.81 2.46 -3.82
C PHE A 209 21.66 2.90 -5.28
N ARG A 210 22.10 2.06 -6.20
CA ARG A 210 21.87 2.24 -7.64
C ARG A 210 21.71 0.86 -8.24
N SER A 211 20.52 0.53 -8.71
CA SER A 211 20.34 -0.70 -9.48
C SER A 211 21.03 -0.58 -10.83
N ASP A 212 21.50 -1.70 -11.35
CA ASP A 212 22.29 -1.77 -12.58
C ASP A 212 21.96 -3.00 -13.46
N LEU A 213 20.98 -3.81 -13.03
CA LEU A 213 20.59 -5.03 -13.75
C LEU A 213 19.26 -4.84 -14.47
N TYR A 214 19.28 -5.05 -15.79
CA TYR A 214 18.10 -5.02 -16.65
C TYR A 214 17.40 -6.39 -16.70
N ILE A 215 16.27 -6.50 -15.97
CA ILE A 215 15.51 -7.76 -15.83
C ILE A 215 14.29 -7.88 -16.75
N LYS A 216 13.76 -6.79 -17.31
CA LYS A 216 12.57 -6.79 -18.18
C LYS A 216 12.88 -7.08 -19.66
N ARG A 217 13.89 -7.93 -19.91
CA ARG A 217 14.30 -8.30 -21.28
C ARG A 217 13.16 -9.01 -22.02
N ASN A 218 12.77 -8.50 -23.18
CA ASN A 218 11.71 -9.10 -24.00
C ASN A 218 12.26 -10.26 -24.85
N VAL A 219 12.52 -11.39 -24.21
CA VAL A 219 13.02 -12.64 -24.83
C VAL A 219 12.19 -13.83 -24.34
N GLU A 220 12.15 -14.92 -25.11
CA GLU A 220 11.32 -16.11 -24.84
C GLU A 220 11.52 -16.66 -23.42
N THR A 221 12.78 -16.83 -23.00
CA THR A 221 13.16 -17.34 -21.66
C THR A 221 12.75 -16.43 -20.50
N ASN A 222 12.31 -15.21 -20.80
CA ASN A 222 11.92 -14.22 -19.81
C ASN A 222 10.42 -13.89 -19.80
N GLN A 223 9.63 -14.45 -20.72
CA GLN A 223 8.19 -14.17 -20.83
C GLN A 223 7.43 -14.49 -19.54
N ALA A 224 7.77 -15.61 -18.87
CA ALA A 224 7.16 -15.97 -17.60
C ALA A 224 7.41 -14.92 -16.51
N LEU A 225 8.61 -14.34 -16.46
CA LEU A 225 8.95 -13.28 -15.50
C LEU A 225 8.23 -11.98 -15.85
N LEU A 226 8.18 -11.59 -17.13
CA LEU A 226 7.46 -10.40 -17.57
C LEU A 226 5.97 -10.47 -17.23
N LYS A 227 5.37 -11.64 -17.46
CA LYS A 227 3.99 -11.93 -17.07
C LYS A 227 3.83 -11.83 -15.56
N GLU A 228 4.71 -12.45 -14.78
CA GLU A 228 4.67 -12.37 -13.31
C GLU A 228 4.75 -10.93 -12.79
N ILE A 229 5.68 -10.12 -13.31
CA ILE A 229 5.85 -8.69 -12.94
C ILE A 229 4.57 -7.90 -13.20
N ALA A 230 3.99 -8.05 -14.40
CA ALA A 230 2.80 -7.32 -14.81
C ALA A 230 1.57 -7.74 -13.99
N GLU A 231 1.36 -9.05 -13.85
CA GLU A 231 0.18 -9.59 -13.18
C GLU A 231 0.20 -9.38 -11.67
N LYS A 232 1.37 -9.48 -11.04
CA LYS A 232 1.50 -9.29 -9.60
C LYS A 232 1.80 -7.85 -9.22
N LYS A 233 2.03 -6.93 -10.17
CA LYS A 233 2.37 -5.52 -9.91
C LYS A 233 3.48 -5.39 -8.86
N TYR A 234 4.55 -6.14 -9.04
CA TYR A 234 5.70 -6.12 -8.14
C TYR A 234 6.96 -5.94 -8.96
N TYR A 235 7.85 -5.04 -8.53
CA TYR A 235 9.10 -4.78 -9.22
C TYR A 235 10.29 -4.95 -8.29
N LEU A 236 11.40 -5.46 -8.84
CA LEU A 236 12.64 -5.72 -8.12
C LEU A 236 13.78 -4.97 -8.82
N PHE A 237 14.34 -3.99 -8.12
CA PHE A 237 15.50 -3.23 -8.55
C PHE A 237 16.76 -3.96 -8.09
N LEU A 238 17.49 -4.56 -9.03
CA LEU A 238 18.64 -5.41 -8.74
C LEU A 238 19.96 -4.64 -8.90
N PHE A 239 20.88 -4.88 -7.98
CA PHE A 239 22.23 -4.33 -7.95
C PHE A 239 23.29 -5.44 -7.91
N THR A 240 24.29 -5.32 -8.79
CA THR A 240 25.46 -6.19 -8.83
C THR A 240 26.43 -5.83 -7.71
N LYS A 241 26.33 -6.56 -6.59
CA LYS A 241 27.26 -6.42 -5.45
C LYS A 241 28.67 -6.88 -5.81
N LYS A 242 28.79 -7.94 -6.61
CA LYS A 242 30.08 -8.47 -7.06
C LYS A 242 30.00 -8.91 -8.52
N LYS A 243 30.81 -8.27 -9.37
CA LYS A 243 30.93 -8.65 -10.78
C LYS A 243 31.61 -10.01 -10.94
N ASN A 244 31.32 -10.68 -12.05
CA ASN A 244 32.09 -11.86 -12.43
C ASN A 244 33.45 -11.40 -12.97
N PRO A 245 34.57 -12.05 -12.59
CA PRO A 245 35.87 -11.77 -13.20
C PRO A 245 35.93 -12.16 -14.68
N ILE A 246 35.06 -13.07 -15.14
CA ILE A 246 34.93 -13.43 -16.55
C ILE A 246 33.99 -12.41 -17.22
N PRO A 247 34.41 -11.74 -18.31
CA PRO A 247 33.52 -10.89 -19.10
C PRO A 247 32.26 -11.62 -19.55
N ASP A 248 31.14 -10.91 -19.65
CA ASP A 248 29.83 -11.40 -20.10
C ASP A 248 29.16 -12.49 -19.25
N TYR A 249 29.84 -13.00 -18.22
CA TYR A 249 29.22 -13.89 -17.26
C TYR A 249 28.28 -13.13 -16.31
N PRO A 250 27.20 -13.77 -15.84
CA PRO A 250 26.33 -13.17 -14.84
C PRO A 250 27.13 -12.83 -13.58
N ALA A 251 26.73 -11.75 -12.90
CA ALA A 251 27.33 -11.29 -11.65
C ALA A 251 27.61 -12.45 -10.67
N LYS A 252 28.58 -12.34 -9.77
CA LYS A 252 28.78 -13.38 -8.75
C LYS A 252 27.77 -13.24 -7.60
N GLU A 253 27.48 -12.00 -7.21
CA GLU A 253 26.57 -11.68 -6.11
C GLU A 253 25.63 -10.56 -6.55
N ILE A 254 24.34 -10.80 -6.36
CA ILE A 254 23.27 -9.83 -6.62
C ILE A 254 22.60 -9.51 -5.29
N THR A 255 22.20 -8.26 -5.14
CA THR A 255 21.30 -7.78 -4.08
C THR A 255 20.21 -6.94 -4.73
N GLY A 256 19.22 -6.46 -3.98
CA GLY A 256 18.22 -5.58 -4.56
C GLY A 256 17.18 -5.10 -3.58
N LEU A 257 16.33 -4.22 -4.07
CA LEU A 257 15.16 -3.71 -3.37
C LEU A 257 13.91 -3.96 -4.21
N GLY A 258 12.92 -4.61 -3.62
CA GLY A 258 11.67 -4.92 -4.29
C GLY A 258 10.48 -4.51 -3.45
N SER A 259 9.37 -4.17 -4.13
CA SER A 259 8.11 -3.89 -3.47
C SER A 259 6.95 -4.00 -4.48
N GLY A 260 5.77 -4.33 -3.95
CA GLY A 260 4.52 -4.28 -4.69
C GLY A 260 4.08 -2.82 -4.87
N TYR A 261 3.61 -2.47 -6.06
CA TYR A 261 3.23 -1.10 -6.40
C TYR A 261 1.78 -0.97 -6.83
N THR A 262 1.30 0.27 -6.82
CA THR A 262 0.07 0.70 -7.50
C THR A 262 0.18 2.15 -7.95
N GLY A 263 -0.70 2.58 -8.86
CA GLY A 263 -0.75 3.97 -9.31
C GLY A 263 -1.49 4.88 -8.34
N THR A 264 -1.14 6.16 -8.34
CA THR A 264 -1.87 7.22 -7.63
C THR A 264 -2.05 8.42 -8.55
N GLU A 265 -2.84 9.40 -8.12
CA GLU A 265 -3.02 10.66 -8.82
C GLU A 265 -1.72 11.48 -8.96
N TYR A 266 -0.73 11.24 -8.10
CA TYR A 266 0.56 11.92 -8.11
C TYR A 266 1.63 11.12 -8.86
N GLY A 267 1.59 9.79 -8.80
CA GLY A 267 2.59 8.94 -9.43
C GLY A 267 2.40 7.45 -9.11
N ILE A 268 3.39 6.83 -8.49
CA ILE A 268 3.35 5.41 -8.08
C ILE A 268 3.65 5.29 -6.60
N THR A 269 2.99 4.35 -5.93
CA THR A 269 3.25 4.06 -4.52
C THR A 269 3.64 2.61 -4.34
N PHE A 270 4.77 2.42 -3.66
CA PHE A 270 5.29 1.17 -3.13
C PHE A 270 4.93 1.12 -1.66
N ARG A 271 3.64 1.01 -1.33
CA ARG A 271 3.16 1.21 0.05
C ARG A 271 3.72 0.18 1.06
N SER A 272 4.24 -0.97 0.60
CA SER A 272 5.05 -1.88 1.44
C SER A 272 6.46 -1.35 1.74
N GLY A 273 6.95 -0.45 0.90
CA GLY A 273 8.16 0.34 1.06
C GLY A 273 9.34 -0.21 0.27
N LEU A 274 10.01 0.65 -0.49
CA LEU A 274 11.38 0.40 -0.94
C LEU A 274 12.32 0.79 0.22
N ARG A 275 12.76 -0.23 0.97
CA ARG A 275 13.44 -0.07 2.25
C ARG A 275 14.96 -0.08 2.07
N TYR A 276 15.60 1.08 2.18
CA TYR A 276 17.07 1.12 2.25
C TYR A 276 17.58 0.69 3.62
N ASP A 277 16.94 1.17 4.69
CA ASP A 277 17.20 0.76 6.07
C ASP A 277 15.91 0.85 6.92
N SER A 278 16.00 0.64 8.23
CA SER A 278 14.82 0.65 9.11
C SER A 278 14.11 2.01 9.21
N LYS A 279 14.78 3.12 8.87
CA LYS A 279 14.28 4.50 8.91
C LYS A 279 14.05 5.06 7.51
N THR A 280 14.91 4.73 6.56
CA THR A 280 14.89 5.24 5.18
C THR A 280 14.07 4.32 4.30
N ILE A 281 12.78 4.63 4.16
CA ILE A 281 11.81 3.85 3.38
C ILE A 281 11.10 4.79 2.43
N PHE A 282 11.08 4.44 1.14
CA PHE A 282 10.37 5.20 0.13
C PHE A 282 9.05 4.50 -0.20
N TYR A 283 7.94 5.22 0.01
CA TYR A 283 6.60 4.73 -0.24
C TYR A 283 6.04 5.36 -1.51
N ASP A 284 5.83 6.68 -1.50
CA ASP A 284 5.16 7.39 -2.58
C ASP A 284 6.18 8.15 -3.44
N PHE A 285 6.12 7.95 -4.75
CA PHE A 285 6.89 8.65 -5.75
C PHE A 285 5.97 9.48 -6.64
N GLU A 286 6.29 10.76 -6.78
CA GLU A 286 5.61 11.67 -7.68
C GLU A 286 6.16 11.52 -9.10
N ARG A 287 5.30 11.59 -10.10
CA ARG A 287 5.74 11.56 -11.50
C ARG A 287 6.22 12.93 -11.94
N VAL A 288 7.51 13.04 -12.28
CA VAL A 288 8.14 14.25 -12.82
C VAL A 288 8.61 13.98 -14.24
N GLY A 289 7.80 14.38 -15.21
CA GLY A 289 8.03 14.09 -16.63
C GLY A 289 8.10 12.58 -16.90
N ASN A 290 9.29 12.09 -17.25
CA ASN A 290 9.55 10.69 -17.56
C ASN A 290 10.15 9.88 -16.38
N ARG A 291 10.20 10.47 -15.19
CA ARG A 291 10.74 9.86 -13.98
C ARG A 291 9.70 9.82 -12.88
N PHE A 292 9.98 8.99 -11.87
CA PHE A 292 9.29 9.04 -10.59
C PHE A 292 10.28 9.43 -9.51
N GLU A 293 9.97 10.45 -8.73
CA GLU A 293 10.86 11.02 -7.72
C GLU A 293 10.21 10.96 -6.33
N ALA A 294 11.00 10.59 -5.33
CA ALA A 294 10.59 10.63 -3.94
C ALA A 294 11.68 11.33 -3.12
N GLU A 295 11.36 12.51 -2.59
CA GLU A 295 12.20 13.22 -1.62
C GLU A 295 11.62 12.98 -0.22
N LEU A 296 12.47 12.57 0.72
CA LEU A 296 12.04 12.36 2.11
C LEU A 296 12.23 13.64 2.93
N VAL A 297 11.21 13.97 3.70
CA VAL A 297 11.23 15.02 4.73
C VAL A 297 10.98 14.41 6.10
N SER A 298 11.47 15.07 7.15
CA SER A 298 11.24 14.67 8.53
C SER A 298 10.00 15.37 9.07
N VAL A 299 9.04 14.60 9.58
CA VAL A 299 7.82 15.10 10.22
C VAL A 299 7.74 14.55 11.63
N TYR A 300 7.52 15.43 12.61
CA TYR A 300 7.31 15.04 13.99
C TYR A 300 5.86 14.63 14.22
N ASP A 301 5.66 13.41 14.72
CA ASP A 301 4.35 12.93 15.15
C ASP A 301 4.14 13.27 16.64
N PRO A 302 3.19 14.15 16.99
CA PRO A 302 2.93 14.52 18.38
C PRO A 302 2.32 13.39 19.22
N LEU A 303 1.57 12.46 18.61
CA LEU A 303 0.94 11.34 19.28
C LEU A 303 1.97 10.28 19.67
N LEU A 304 2.85 9.93 18.74
CA LEU A 304 3.90 8.93 18.94
C LEU A 304 5.20 9.52 19.52
N ARG A 305 5.29 10.85 19.60
CA ARG A 305 6.44 11.62 20.09
C ARG A 305 7.75 11.22 19.40
N ARG A 306 7.68 11.00 18.09
CA ARG A 306 8.81 10.57 17.27
C ARG A 306 8.76 11.22 15.90
N SER A 307 9.93 11.49 15.33
CA SER A 307 10.03 11.90 13.94
C SER A 307 10.02 10.69 13.01
N ARG A 308 9.34 10.82 11.88
CA ARG A 308 9.34 9.84 10.78
C ARG A 308 9.73 10.50 9.47
N LEU A 309 10.32 9.72 8.58
CA LEU A 309 10.60 10.14 7.21
C LEU A 309 9.40 9.83 6.33
N VAL A 310 8.94 10.81 5.57
CA VAL A 310 7.76 10.73 4.70
C VAL A 310 8.02 11.43 3.37
N SER A 311 7.23 11.11 2.34
CA SER A 311 7.36 11.73 1.02
C SER A 311 6.94 13.21 1.06
N LYS A 312 7.83 14.09 0.58
CA LYS A 312 7.66 15.55 0.58
C LYS A 312 6.40 16.05 -0.11
N HIS A 313 5.98 15.41 -1.21
CA HIS A 313 4.79 15.85 -1.94
C HIS A 313 3.49 15.62 -1.13
N LEU A 314 3.52 14.73 -0.14
CA LEU A 314 2.41 14.51 0.80
C LEU A 314 2.52 15.41 2.04
N HIS A 315 3.75 15.75 2.44
CA HIS A 315 4.08 16.57 3.61
C HIS A 315 5.01 17.73 3.23
N PRO A 316 4.55 18.72 2.46
CA PRO A 316 5.39 19.84 2.03
C PRO A 316 5.92 20.68 3.20
N GLU A 317 5.29 20.59 4.37
CA GLU A 317 5.68 21.24 5.62
C GLU A 317 6.87 20.60 6.34
N GLY A 318 7.27 19.38 5.94
CA GLY A 318 8.30 18.62 6.64
C GLY A 318 9.71 19.22 6.50
N GLU A 319 10.58 18.91 7.47
CA GLU A 319 11.96 19.37 7.47
C GLU A 319 12.79 18.67 6.38
N PHE A 320 13.54 19.45 5.60
CA PHE A 320 14.34 18.95 4.48
C PHE A 320 15.49 18.02 4.94
N THR A 321 15.59 16.84 4.34
CA THR A 321 16.68 15.89 4.63
C THR A 321 17.71 15.77 3.51
N GLY A 322 17.32 16.10 2.28
CA GLY A 322 18.10 15.89 1.05
C GLY A 322 18.18 14.43 0.59
N ILE A 323 17.52 13.50 1.28
CA ILE A 323 17.45 12.09 0.88
C ILE A 323 16.43 11.95 -0.25
N ARG A 324 16.85 11.40 -1.39
CA ARG A 324 16.02 11.26 -2.58
C ARG A 324 16.15 9.85 -3.17
N ALA A 325 15.05 9.39 -3.77
CA ALA A 325 15.01 8.25 -4.65
C ALA A 325 14.42 8.63 -5.99
N GLU A 326 15.01 8.14 -7.07
CA GLU A 326 14.55 8.37 -8.44
C GLU A 326 14.40 7.03 -9.14
N ILE A 327 13.28 6.86 -9.84
CA ILE A 327 13.05 5.76 -10.76
C ILE A 327 13.00 6.34 -12.17
N TYR A 328 13.85 5.81 -13.05
CA TYR A 328 13.98 6.26 -14.42
C TYR A 328 14.14 5.06 -15.35
N ASP A 329 13.71 5.20 -16.59
CA ASP A 329 13.93 4.20 -17.62
C ASP A 329 15.34 4.38 -18.20
N ALA A 330 16.26 3.48 -17.85
CA ALA A 330 17.65 3.57 -18.29
C ALA A 330 17.79 3.10 -19.75
N PRO A 331 18.66 3.74 -20.56
CA PRO A 331 18.97 3.23 -21.89
C PRO A 331 19.41 1.77 -21.85
N ILE A 332 19.08 1.04 -22.91
CA ILE A 332 19.54 -0.33 -23.11
C ILE A 332 20.70 -0.21 -24.09
N GLU A 333 21.88 -0.62 -23.66
CA GLU A 333 23.06 -0.74 -24.52
C GLU A 333 23.03 -2.05 -25.31
#